data_AF-A0A210VYN4-F1
#
_entry.id   AF-A0A210VYN4-F1
#
_cell.length_a   1.000
_cell.length_b   1.000
_cell.length_c   1.000
_cell.angle_alpha   90.00
_cell.angle_beta   90.00
_cell.angle_gamma   90.00
#
_symmetry.space_group_name_H-M   'P 1'
#
loop_
_entity.id
_entity.type
_entity.pdbx_description
1 polymer ?
#
loop_
_entity_poly.entity_id
_entity_poly.type
_entity_poly.pdbx_seq_one_letter_code
_entity_poly.pdbx_strand_id
1 'polypeptide(L)' 'MKGIEFHYNKEAVTTQSELLVSVADLRDLIQAFTIPDEAQRLQELQVVLASIMRKNKLPNGSLSVE' A
#
# COMPACT_ATOMS: atom_id res chain seq x y z
N MET A 1 16.22 -9.84 -9.71
CA MET A 1 15.04 -8.95 -9.72
C MET A 1 14.98 -8.31 -8.36
N LYS A 2 15.04 -6.97 -8.26
CA LYS A 2 14.68 -6.29 -7.01
C LYS A 2 13.17 -6.50 -6.85
N GLY A 3 12.73 -6.99 -5.69
CA GLY A 3 11.31 -7.11 -5.39
C GLY A 3 10.73 -5.77 -4.98
N ILE A 4 9.41 -5.61 -5.10
CA ILE A 4 8.70 -4.45 -4.56
C ILE A 4 8.88 -4.45 -3.04
N GLU A 5 9.39 -3.35 -2.49
CA GLU A 5 9.61 -3.17 -1.06
C GLU A 5 8.52 -2.30 -0.45
N PHE A 6 8.00 -2.71 0.71
CA PHE A 6 7.00 -1.93 1.45
C PHE A 6 7.70 -1.08 2.52
N HIS A 7 7.34 0.19 2.56
CA HIS A 7 7.87 1.16 3.52
C HIS A 7 6.75 1.76 4.36
N TYR A 8 7.04 2.02 5.64
CA TYR A 8 6.19 2.77 6.53
C TYR A 8 6.99 3.80 7.32
N ASN A 9 6.43 4.99 7.51
CA ASN A 9 7.03 6.01 8.36
C ASN A 9 6.73 5.69 9.82
N LYS A 10 7.73 5.21 10.56
CA LYS A 10 7.64 4.87 12.00
C LYS A 10 7.24 6.03 12.92
N GLU A 11 7.34 7.28 12.45
CA GLU A 11 6.87 8.46 13.19
C GLU A 11 5.34 8.67 13.04
N ALA A 12 4.75 8.12 11.98
CA ALA A 12 3.32 8.24 11.67
C ALA A 12 2.53 6.93 11.92
N VAL A 13 3.14 5.77 11.66
CA VAL A 13 2.54 4.44 11.76
C VAL A 13 3.56 3.48 12.35
N THR A 14 3.18 2.67 13.32
CA THR A 14 4.05 1.63 13.89
C THR A 14 3.51 0.24 13.53
N THR A 15 4.28 -0.79 13.82
CA THR A 15 3.87 -2.20 13.62
C THR A 15 2.71 -2.63 14.53
N GLN A 16 2.36 -1.82 15.53
CA GLN A 16 1.25 -2.08 16.46
C GLN A 16 0.00 -1.26 16.14
N SER A 17 0.05 -0.37 15.14
CA SER A 17 -1.10 0.44 14.75
C SER A 17 -2.20 -0.42 14.14
N GLU A 18 -3.44 -0.20 14.59
CA GLU A 18 -4.62 -0.77 13.92
C GLU A 18 -4.93 0.05 12.67
N LEU A 19 -4.93 -0.59 11.50
CA LEU A 19 -5.30 0.02 10.23
C LEU A 19 -6.61 -0.58 9.72
N LEU A 20 -7.56 0.29 9.38
CA LEU A 20 -8.77 -0.09 8.68
C LEU A 20 -8.42 -0.41 7.23
N VAL A 21 -8.54 -1.68 6.87
CA VAL A 21 -8.41 -2.20 5.50
C VAL A 21 -9.77 -2.77 5.10
N SER A 22 -10.36 -2.22 4.04
CA SER A 22 -11.63 -2.77 3.53
C SER A 22 -11.38 -4.01 2.67
N VAL A 23 -12.41 -4.85 2.51
CA VAL A 23 -12.33 -6.00 1.59
C VAL A 23 -11.98 -5.58 0.16
N ALA A 24 -12.39 -4.39 -0.27
CA ALA A 24 -12.02 -3.84 -1.58
C ALA A 24 -10.51 -3.58 -1.68
N ASP A 25 -9.89 -2.97 -0.66
CA ASP A 25 -8.44 -2.74 -0.68
C ASP A 25 -7.68 -4.07 -0.72
N LEU A 26 -8.11 -5.07 0.05
CA LEU A 26 -7.49 -6.39 0.05
C LEU A 26 -7.59 -7.08 -1.32
N ARG A 27 -8.76 -7.03 -1.94
CA ARG A 27 -8.95 -7.56 -3.30
C ARG A 27 -8.01 -6.86 -4.29
N ASP A 28 -7.96 -5.54 -4.24
CA ASP A 28 -7.17 -4.74 -5.18
C ASP A 28 -5.66 -4.99 -4.97
N LEU A 29 -5.18 -5.16 -3.73
CA LEU A 29 -3.81 -5.61 -3.41
C LEU A 29 -3.50 -6.97 -4.06
N ILE A 30 -4.37 -7.97 -3.86
CA ILE A 30 -4.18 -9.32 -4.42
C ILE A 30 -4.17 -9.26 -5.95
N GLN A 31 -5.08 -8.49 -6.55
CA GLN A 31 -5.17 -8.34 -8.01
C GLN A 31 -3.93 -7.68 -8.60
N ALA A 32 -3.36 -6.66 -7.93
CA ALA A 32 -2.14 -6.01 -8.40
C ALA A 32 -0.98 -7.01 -8.57
N PHE A 33 -0.83 -7.99 -7.69
CA PHE A 33 0.22 -9.02 -7.81
C PHE A 33 0.01 -10.00 -8.98
N THR A 34 -1.17 -10.03 -9.60
CA THR A 34 -1.43 -10.82 -10.82
C THR A 34 -0.99 -10.09 -12.09
N ILE A 35 -0.63 -8.81 -12.00
CA ILE A 35 -0.20 -7.98 -13.13
C ILE A 35 1.22 -8.38 -13.55
N PRO A 36 1.44 -8.78 -14.82
CA PRO A 36 2.77 -9.18 -15.30
C PRO A 36 3.73 -7.99 -15.44
N ASP A 37 3.21 -6.82 -15.82
CA ASP A 37 3.99 -5.60 -15.99
C ASP A 37 4.35 -5.00 -14.62
N GLU A 38 5.64 -4.84 -14.37
CA GLU A 38 6.13 -4.42 -13.06
C GLU A 38 5.81 -2.95 -12.75
N ALA A 39 5.85 -2.07 -13.76
CA ALA A 39 5.55 -0.65 -13.58
C ALA A 39 4.06 -0.44 -13.30
N GLN A 40 3.18 -1.13 -14.03
CA GLN A 40 1.75 -1.13 -13.79
C GLN A 40 1.43 -1.72 -12.42
N ARG A 41 2.05 -2.85 -12.03
CA ARG A 41 1.89 -3.43 -10.69
C ARG A 41 2.27 -2.45 -9.59
N LEU A 42 3.42 -1.77 -9.71
CA LEU A 42 3.87 -0.78 -8.75
C LEU A 42 2.86 0.37 -8.64
N GLN A 43 2.39 0.89 -9.77
CA GLN A 43 1.39 1.95 -9.80
C GLN A 43 0.08 1.55 -9.10
N GLU A 44 -0.43 0.35 -9.36
CA GLU A 44 -1.65 -0.13 -8.71
C GLU A 44 -1.47 -0.28 -7.19
N LEU A 45 -0.33 -0.83 -6.75
CA LEU A 45 -0.03 -0.94 -5.32
C LEU A 45 0.05 0.43 -4.64
N GLN A 46 0.63 1.44 -5.30
CA GLN A 46 0.65 2.82 -4.80
C GLN A 46 -0.76 3.41 -4.67
N VAL A 47 -1.65 3.14 -5.63
CA VAL A 47 -3.06 3.58 -5.57
C VAL A 47 -3.79 2.94 -4.38
N VAL A 48 -3.58 1.64 -4.15
CA VAL A 48 -4.24 0.94 -3.03
C VAL A 48 -3.72 1.45 -1.69
N LEU A 49 -2.40 1.66 -1.54
CA LEU A 49 -1.86 2.25 -0.31
C LEU A 49 -2.36 3.67 -0.07
N ALA A 50 -2.52 4.49 -1.13
CA ALA A 50 -3.13 5.81 -1.01
C ALA A 50 -4.59 5.74 -0.53
N SER A 51 -5.36 4.75 -0.99
CA SER A 51 -6.72 4.48 -0.49
C SER A 51 -6.72 4.14 1.00
N ILE A 52 -5.83 3.25 1.44
CA ILE A 52 -5.69 2.84 2.85
C ILE A 52 -5.27 4.03 3.72
N MET A 53 -4.26 4.81 3.30
CA MET A 53 -3.82 6.00 4.04
C MET A 53 -4.96 7.00 4.22
N ARG A 54 -5.72 7.29 3.15
CA ARG A 54 -6.86 8.20 3.22
C ARG A 54 -7.94 7.71 4.18
N LYS A 55 -8.27 6.41 4.18
CA LYS A 55 -9.27 5.81 5.10
C LYS A 55 -8.85 5.94 6.55
N ASN A 56 -7.55 5.80 6.82
CA ASN A 56 -6.98 5.90 8.16
C ASN A 56 -6.55 7.33 8.55
N LYS A 57 -6.86 8.34 7.71
CA LYS A 57 -6.49 9.76 7.90
C LYS A 57 -4.99 9.96 8.13
N LEU A 58 -4.17 9.12 7.49
CA LEU A 58 -2.72 9.19 7.61
C LEU A 58 -2.14 10.29 6.72
N PRO A 59 -1.05 10.96 7.15
CA PRO A 59 -0.29 11.86 6.30
C PRO A 59 0.22 11.17 5.03
N ASN A 60 0.38 11.93 3.95
CA ASN A 60 1.03 11.43 2.73
C ASN A 60 2.43 10.88 3.05
N GLY A 61 2.79 9.75 2.45
CA GLY A 61 4.06 9.08 2.69
C GLY A 61 4.12 8.26 3.99
N SER A 62 3.00 8.10 4.70
CA SER A 62 2.96 7.21 5.88
C SER A 62 3.17 5.74 5.49
N LEU A 63 2.68 5.34 4.32
CA LEU A 63 2.85 4.01 3.71
C LEU A 63 3.24 4.20 2.24
N SER A 64 4.21 3.43 1.73
CA SER A 64 4.62 3.47 0.32
C SER A 64 5.21 2.14 -0.16
N VAL A 65 5.36 2.01 -1.48
CA VAL A 65 6.06 0.91 -2.15
C VAL A 65 7.01 1.44 -3.22
N GLU A 66 8.16 0.79 -3.38
CA GLU A 66 9.21 1.07 -4.38
C GLU A 66 9.74 -0.21 -5.04
#